data_AF-A0AAE1TQ15-F1
#
_entry.id   AF-A0AAE1TQ15-F1
#
_cell.length_a   1.000
_cell.length_b   1.000
_cell.length_c   1.000
_cell.angle_alpha   90.00
_cell.angle_beta   90.00
_cell.angle_gamma   90.00
#
_symmetry.space_group_name_H-M   'P 1'
#
loop_
_entity.id
_entity.type
_entity.pdbx_description
1 polymer ?
#
loop_
_entity_poly.entity_id
_entity_poly.type
_entity_poly.pdbx_seq_one_letter_code
_entity_poly.pdbx_strand_id
1 'polypeptide(L)'
;MFIIGCNNLILTLNRQGRKPSMGEVRCVWTPGVVVWMVLLLVCWSSRVEGQCPPGVMPGDCTCTPDQQGKYHLDCSCPTRYQDLVISASAIPTHTYSIKFSKCSGSVEVEEDTFNHLPNLENIAFHSIASLTFHNSSVQPFITILDKTFTLTLEDISALAFEEEAVVFYSDSMDAAMYKISITDSTITEFGKYSIITPLGELLLRNVTFSQTLEEHTVDVGFDGVKVTLDALDATAGLGSEWLVGNVTYLNITRSNLTLLPRAFSAVEMTPPNPTIILVDNQFGSVISGGRDTPSSDRLASLPTQALSVYLHSDSNTHISASGNRLTSCRCEDLKWLLEEDPKNINNNTTRLKQAVQASLQTGCEDRNLNYVLDECQDAPSGAKASYPMHGLAFSYTVLLGCVACFLFAHTHNNA
;
A
#
# COMPACT_ATOMS: atom_id res chain seq x y z
N MET A 1 -42.79 -30.51 4.11
CA MET A 1 -44.08 -31.10 4.54
C MET A 1 -44.71 -30.13 5.52
N PHE A 2 -45.74 -29.39 5.12
CA PHE A 2 -46.44 -28.44 6.00
C PHE A 2 -47.81 -29.01 6.35
N ILE A 3 -48.06 -29.25 7.65
CA ILE A 3 -49.38 -29.62 8.17
C ILE A 3 -50.13 -28.31 8.42
N ILE A 4 -51.20 -28.07 7.66
CA ILE A 4 -52.09 -26.91 7.87
C ILE A 4 -53.26 -27.41 8.72
N GLY A 5 -53.31 -26.97 9.98
CA GLY A 5 -54.45 -27.23 10.87
C GLY A 5 -55.60 -26.26 10.59
N CYS A 6 -56.76 -26.78 10.20
CA CYS A 6 -58.01 -26.01 10.18
C CYS A 6 -58.51 -25.82 11.62
N ASN A 7 -58.34 -24.62 12.17
CA ASN A 7 -59.01 -24.22 13.40
C ASN A 7 -60.46 -23.82 13.07
N ASN A 8 -61.41 -24.53 13.69
CA ASN A 8 -62.88 -24.37 13.68
C ASN A 8 -63.65 -25.35 12.78
N LEU A 9 -63.83 -26.57 13.28
CA LEU A 9 -64.88 -27.49 12.85
C LEU A 9 -66.13 -27.22 13.72
N ILE A 10 -67.17 -26.60 13.17
CA ILE A 10 -68.49 -26.53 13.81
C ILE A 10 -69.33 -27.68 13.26
N LEU A 11 -69.55 -28.72 14.07
CA LEU A 11 -70.46 -29.83 13.77
C LEU A 11 -71.86 -29.52 14.29
N THR A 12 -72.79 -29.16 13.42
CA THR A 12 -74.23 -29.13 13.74
C THR A 12 -74.83 -30.51 13.50
N LEU A 13 -74.99 -31.30 14.56
CA LEU A 13 -75.73 -32.56 14.52
C LEU A 13 -77.24 -32.27 14.58
N ASN A 14 -77.94 -32.40 13.45
CA ASN A 14 -79.40 -32.43 13.46
C ASN A 14 -79.90 -33.88 13.53
N ARG A 15 -80.77 -34.13 14.51
CA ARG A 15 -81.15 -35.45 15.00
C ARG A 15 -82.41 -35.92 14.26
N GLN A 16 -82.26 -36.63 13.16
CA GLN A 16 -83.28 -37.57 12.66
C GLN A 16 -82.68 -38.55 11.64
N GLY A 17 -82.88 -39.84 11.90
CA GLY A 17 -82.17 -40.93 11.25
C GLY A 17 -82.37 -41.02 9.74
N ARG A 18 -81.26 -40.92 9.01
CA ARG A 18 -80.97 -41.54 7.70
C ARG A 18 -79.47 -41.41 7.44
N LYS A 19 -78.90 -42.35 6.65
CA LYS A 19 -77.47 -42.57 6.37
C LYS A 19 -76.66 -41.27 6.17
N PRO A 20 -75.38 -41.19 6.62
CA PRO A 20 -74.54 -40.03 6.35
C PRO A 20 -74.19 -39.97 4.86
N SER A 21 -74.61 -38.90 4.18
CA SER A 21 -74.01 -38.45 2.93
C SER A 21 -72.83 -37.53 3.25
N MET A 22 -71.72 -37.67 2.54
CA MET A 22 -70.56 -36.76 2.61
C MET A 22 -71.04 -35.31 2.51
N GLY A 23 -70.87 -34.54 3.59
CA GLY A 23 -71.08 -33.10 3.58
C GLY A 23 -69.94 -32.43 2.81
N GLU A 24 -70.32 -31.51 1.92
CA GLU A 24 -69.40 -30.66 1.17
C GLU A 24 -68.56 -29.80 2.15
N VAL A 25 -67.25 -30.04 2.19
CA VAL A 25 -66.31 -29.23 2.98
C VAL A 25 -66.09 -27.92 2.25
N ARG A 26 -66.76 -26.85 2.68
CA ARG A 26 -66.46 -25.48 2.21
C ARG A 26 -65.42 -24.84 3.12
N CYS A 27 -64.18 -24.78 2.64
CA CYS A 27 -63.16 -23.91 3.23
C CYS A 27 -63.58 -22.45 2.99
N VAL A 28 -64.02 -21.76 4.04
CA VAL A 28 -64.24 -20.31 3.99
C VAL A 28 -62.88 -19.64 4.13
N TRP A 29 -62.32 -19.19 3.01
CA TRP A 29 -61.11 -18.38 2.99
C TRP A 29 -61.49 -16.96 3.43
N THR A 30 -61.03 -16.53 4.59
CA THR A 30 -61.12 -15.12 4.96
C THR A 30 -60.13 -14.33 4.09
N PRO A 31 -60.56 -13.25 3.40
CA PRO A 31 -59.72 -12.51 2.46
C PRO A 31 -58.39 -12.02 3.07
N GLY A 32 -58.36 -11.78 4.38
CA GLY A 32 -57.18 -11.29 5.08
C GLY A 32 -56.00 -12.28 5.14
N VAL A 33 -56.26 -13.60 5.17
CA VAL A 33 -55.19 -14.60 5.27
C VAL A 33 -54.51 -14.84 3.91
N VAL A 34 -55.29 -14.78 2.83
CA VAL A 34 -54.76 -14.88 1.46
C VAL A 34 -53.90 -13.66 1.14
N VAL A 35 -54.31 -12.46 1.55
CA VAL A 35 -53.54 -11.24 1.33
C VAL A 35 -52.22 -11.26 2.10
N TRP A 36 -52.20 -11.76 3.34
CA TRP A 36 -50.94 -11.90 4.11
C TRP A 36 -50.01 -12.97 3.56
N MET A 37 -50.54 -14.11 3.11
CA MET A 37 -49.72 -15.15 2.46
C MET A 37 -49.18 -14.69 1.11
N VAL A 38 -49.96 -13.97 0.31
CA VAL A 38 -49.50 -13.39 -0.95
C VAL A 38 -48.48 -12.28 -0.70
N LEU A 39 -48.65 -11.42 0.31
CA LEU A 39 -47.64 -10.42 0.68
C LEU A 39 -46.34 -11.06 1.19
N LEU A 40 -46.42 -12.14 1.98
CA LEU A 40 -45.23 -12.88 2.42
C LEU A 40 -44.55 -13.62 1.26
N LEU A 41 -45.30 -14.20 0.33
CA LEU A 41 -44.77 -14.82 -0.90
C LEU A 41 -44.20 -13.78 -1.87
N VAL A 42 -44.83 -12.61 -2.00
CA VAL A 42 -44.32 -11.51 -2.80
C VAL A 42 -43.04 -10.95 -2.16
N CYS A 43 -43.02 -10.69 -0.85
CA CYS A 43 -41.81 -10.26 -0.14
C CYS A 43 -40.67 -11.30 -0.11
N TRP A 44 -40.98 -12.60 -0.15
CA TRP A 44 -39.94 -13.63 -0.33
C TRP A 44 -39.50 -13.79 -1.79
N SER A 45 -40.38 -13.57 -2.76
CA SER A 45 -40.04 -13.58 -4.20
C SER A 45 -39.38 -12.29 -4.69
N SER A 46 -39.38 -11.22 -3.89
CA SER A 46 -38.66 -9.97 -4.17
C SER A 46 -37.18 -10.00 -3.81
N ARG A 47 -36.64 -11.14 -3.32
CA ARG A 47 -35.24 -11.44 -3.59
C ARG A 47 -35.15 -11.77 -5.07
N VAL A 48 -35.14 -10.71 -5.87
CA VAL A 48 -34.56 -10.74 -7.20
C VAL A 48 -33.10 -11.13 -6.94
N GLU A 49 -32.79 -12.42 -7.02
CA GLU A 49 -31.47 -12.87 -7.42
C GLU A 49 -31.25 -12.18 -8.77
N GLY A 50 -30.64 -11.00 -8.72
CA GLY A 50 -30.36 -10.18 -9.88
C GLY A 50 -29.47 -11.00 -10.78
N GLN A 51 -30.05 -11.59 -11.82
CA GLN A 51 -29.24 -12.17 -12.88
C GLN A 51 -28.31 -11.07 -13.37
N CYS A 52 -27.01 -11.35 -13.30
CA CYS A 52 -25.98 -10.50 -13.85
C CYS A 52 -26.43 -10.02 -15.24
N PRO A 53 -26.39 -8.71 -15.54
CA PRO A 53 -26.62 -8.26 -16.90
C PRO A 53 -25.67 -9.02 -17.85
N PRO A 54 -26.11 -9.37 -19.07
CA PRO A 54 -25.31 -10.13 -19.99
C PRO A 54 -24.02 -9.38 -20.32
N GLY A 55 -22.89 -10.02 -19.99
CA GLY A 55 -21.53 -9.59 -20.24
C GLY A 55 -20.61 -10.79 -20.02
N VAL A 56 -19.45 -10.82 -20.69
CA VAL A 56 -18.44 -11.85 -20.44
C VAL A 56 -17.73 -11.46 -19.14
N MET A 57 -18.27 -11.92 -18.00
CA MET A 57 -17.67 -11.58 -16.71
C MET A 57 -16.29 -12.23 -16.57
N PRO A 58 -15.28 -11.51 -16.07
CA PRO A 58 -13.93 -12.04 -15.92
C PRO A 58 -13.88 -13.04 -14.75
N GLY A 59 -13.70 -14.33 -15.03
CA GLY A 59 -13.63 -15.39 -14.00
C GLY A 59 -14.99 -15.79 -13.42
N ASP A 60 -14.97 -16.38 -12.22
CA ASP A 60 -16.18 -16.79 -11.50
C ASP A 60 -16.70 -15.61 -10.66
N CYS A 61 -17.47 -14.73 -11.32
CA CYS A 61 -18.07 -13.56 -10.69
C CYS A 61 -19.50 -13.81 -10.20
N THR A 62 -19.79 -13.24 -9.03
CA THR A 62 -21.13 -13.07 -8.48
C THR A 62 -21.51 -11.59 -8.51
N CYS A 63 -22.77 -11.30 -8.78
CA CYS A 63 -23.30 -9.95 -8.81
C CYS A 63 -24.37 -9.77 -7.74
N THR A 64 -24.28 -8.70 -6.96
CA THR A 64 -25.28 -8.33 -5.98
C THR A 64 -25.80 -6.93 -6.29
N PRO A 65 -27.11 -6.75 -6.58
CA PRO A 65 -27.69 -5.43 -6.78
C PRO A 65 -27.86 -4.68 -5.46
N ASP A 66 -27.65 -3.35 -5.48
CA ASP A 66 -28.00 -2.45 -4.39
C ASP A 66 -29.48 -1.99 -4.49
N GLN A 67 -29.93 -1.16 -3.53
CA GLN A 67 -31.29 -0.62 -3.52
C GLN A 67 -31.60 0.35 -4.68
N GLN A 68 -30.59 0.81 -5.40
CA GLN A 68 -30.68 1.75 -6.52
C GLN A 68 -30.48 1.07 -7.88
N GLY A 69 -30.32 -0.26 -7.91
CA GLY A 69 -30.08 -1.03 -9.13
C GLY A 69 -28.65 -0.96 -9.67
N LYS A 70 -27.68 -0.53 -8.85
CA LYS A 70 -26.25 -0.62 -9.14
C LYS A 70 -25.71 -1.97 -8.69
N TYR A 71 -24.57 -2.39 -9.23
CA TYR A 71 -24.04 -3.72 -9.01
C TYR A 71 -22.72 -3.72 -8.23
N HIS A 72 -22.64 -4.60 -7.23
CA HIS A 72 -21.39 -5.05 -6.64
C HIS A 72 -20.99 -6.38 -7.30
N LEU A 73 -19.77 -6.43 -7.83
CA LEU A 73 -19.20 -7.63 -8.43
C LEU A 73 -18.13 -8.21 -7.52
N ASP A 74 -18.28 -9.48 -7.15
CA ASP A 74 -17.27 -10.24 -6.41
C ASP A 74 -16.83 -11.42 -7.27
N CYS A 75 -15.62 -11.30 -7.81
CA CYS A 75 -15.00 -12.21 -8.75
C CYS A 75 -13.91 -13.02 -8.06
N SER A 76 -13.94 -14.33 -8.27
CA SER A 76 -12.89 -15.23 -7.82
C SER A 76 -12.25 -15.96 -8.99
N CYS A 77 -10.95 -16.27 -8.90
CA CYS A 77 -10.26 -17.10 -9.89
C CYS A 77 -9.92 -18.50 -9.29
N PRO A 78 -10.90 -19.40 -9.14
CA PRO A 78 -10.70 -20.67 -8.41
C PRO A 78 -9.84 -21.70 -9.14
N THR A 79 -9.54 -21.51 -10.42
CA THR A 79 -8.72 -22.43 -11.21
C THR A 79 -7.23 -22.18 -11.05
N ARG A 80 -6.46 -23.27 -11.03
CA ARG A 80 -4.99 -23.25 -10.95
C ARG A 80 -4.43 -22.66 -12.25
N TYR A 81 -3.66 -21.57 -12.14
CA TYR A 81 -2.83 -20.98 -13.21
C TYR A 81 -3.56 -20.55 -14.49
N GLN A 82 -4.78 -20.04 -14.41
CA GLN A 82 -5.34 -19.29 -15.53
C GLN A 82 -5.03 -17.81 -15.35
N ASP A 83 -4.38 -17.25 -16.37
CA ASP A 83 -4.17 -15.83 -16.49
C ASP A 83 -5.51 -15.17 -16.82
N LEU A 84 -5.82 -14.09 -16.09
CA LEU A 84 -7.05 -13.33 -16.23
C LEU A 84 -6.73 -11.99 -16.87
N VAL A 85 -7.34 -11.72 -18.02
CA VAL A 85 -7.31 -10.40 -18.64
C VAL A 85 -8.64 -9.72 -18.39
N ILE A 86 -8.61 -8.56 -17.74
CA ILE A 86 -9.77 -7.73 -17.44
C ILE A 86 -9.80 -6.60 -18.46
N SER A 87 -10.88 -6.53 -19.23
CA SER A 87 -11.09 -5.50 -20.25
C SER A 87 -12.41 -4.77 -20.04
N ALA A 88 -12.56 -3.59 -20.63
CA ALA A 88 -13.75 -2.75 -20.46
C ALA A 88 -15.06 -3.49 -20.81
N SER A 89 -15.05 -4.34 -21.85
CA SER A 89 -16.24 -5.06 -22.29
C SER A 89 -16.72 -6.14 -21.31
N ALA A 90 -15.87 -6.54 -20.36
CA ALA A 90 -16.16 -7.57 -19.38
C ALA A 90 -16.97 -7.05 -18.18
N ILE A 91 -17.02 -5.72 -17.97
CA ILE A 91 -17.59 -5.11 -16.77
C ILE A 91 -18.88 -4.33 -17.11
N PRO A 92 -20.03 -4.68 -16.50
CA PRO A 92 -21.28 -3.94 -16.64
C PRO A 92 -21.19 -2.47 -16.25
N THR A 93 -21.78 -1.58 -17.06
CA THR A 93 -21.76 -0.11 -16.88
C THR A 93 -22.33 0.39 -15.53
N HIS A 94 -23.25 -0.35 -14.92
CA HIS A 94 -23.89 0.03 -13.64
C HIS A 94 -23.13 -0.51 -12.41
N THR A 95 -21.91 -1.00 -12.60
CA THR A 95 -21.04 -1.44 -11.51
C THR A 95 -20.61 -0.24 -10.67
N TYR A 96 -20.83 -0.32 -9.35
CA TYR A 96 -20.34 0.67 -8.40
C TYR A 96 -19.14 0.15 -7.59
N SER A 97 -19.04 -1.17 -7.44
CA SER A 97 -17.92 -1.78 -6.75
C SER A 97 -17.56 -3.11 -7.40
N ILE A 98 -16.27 -3.34 -7.56
CA ILE A 98 -15.73 -4.58 -8.10
C ILE A 98 -14.59 -5.10 -7.22
N LYS A 99 -14.59 -6.41 -7.00
CA LYS A 99 -13.57 -7.12 -6.24
C LYS A 99 -13.08 -8.33 -7.02
N PHE A 100 -11.78 -8.49 -7.13
CA PHE A 100 -11.11 -9.68 -7.62
C PHE A 100 -10.36 -10.36 -6.48
N SER A 101 -10.54 -11.67 -6.32
CA SER A 101 -9.88 -12.39 -5.24
C SER A 101 -9.41 -13.80 -5.58
N LYS A 102 -8.38 -14.24 -4.85
CA LYS A 102 -7.84 -15.62 -4.89
C LYS A 102 -7.37 -16.01 -6.29
N CYS A 103 -6.64 -15.11 -6.96
CA CYS A 103 -6.15 -15.35 -8.30
C CYS A 103 -4.71 -15.88 -8.27
N SER A 104 -4.56 -17.16 -8.59
CA SER A 104 -3.27 -17.86 -8.55
C SER A 104 -2.41 -17.70 -9.81
N GLY A 105 -3.00 -17.26 -10.92
CA GLY A 105 -2.32 -16.88 -12.16
C GLY A 105 -2.01 -15.38 -12.23
N SER A 106 -1.61 -14.89 -13.41
CA SER A 106 -1.50 -13.44 -13.61
C SER A 106 -2.87 -12.80 -13.80
N VAL A 107 -2.99 -11.55 -13.39
CA VAL A 107 -4.15 -10.69 -13.65
C VAL A 107 -3.63 -9.45 -14.36
N GLU A 108 -4.13 -9.20 -15.56
CA GLU A 108 -3.79 -8.04 -16.37
C GLU A 108 -5.03 -7.16 -16.48
N VAL A 109 -4.89 -5.88 -16.12
CA VAL A 109 -5.94 -4.87 -16.27
C VAL A 109 -5.59 -4.03 -17.48
N GLU A 110 -6.32 -4.22 -18.58
CA GLU A 110 -6.08 -3.52 -19.83
C GLU A 110 -6.34 -2.02 -19.71
N GLU A 111 -5.81 -1.27 -20.67
CA GLU A 111 -6.10 0.15 -20.87
C GLU A 111 -7.61 0.43 -20.91
N ASP A 112 -8.02 1.57 -20.34
CA ASP A 112 -9.40 2.05 -20.29
C ASP A 112 -10.43 1.14 -19.60
N THR A 113 -10.00 0.07 -18.91
CA THR A 113 -10.88 -0.98 -18.36
C THR A 113 -12.03 -0.44 -17.50
N PHE A 114 -11.80 0.62 -16.73
CA PHE A 114 -12.80 1.16 -15.81
C PHE A 114 -13.41 2.50 -16.27
N ASN A 115 -13.06 2.98 -17.45
CA ASN A 115 -13.35 4.36 -17.88
C ASN A 115 -14.84 4.58 -18.21
N HIS A 116 -15.54 3.52 -18.61
CA HIS A 116 -16.96 3.55 -18.94
C HIS A 116 -17.89 3.37 -17.72
N LEU A 117 -17.38 3.37 -16.48
CA LEU A 117 -18.13 3.08 -15.27
C LEU A 117 -18.42 4.35 -14.45
N PRO A 118 -19.48 5.12 -14.75
CA PRO A 118 -19.75 6.41 -14.10
C PRO A 118 -20.17 6.30 -12.63
N ASN A 119 -20.46 5.08 -12.16
CA ASN A 119 -20.88 4.80 -10.79
C ASN A 119 -19.79 4.18 -9.94
N LEU A 120 -18.60 3.95 -10.50
CA LEU A 120 -17.54 3.22 -9.83
C LEU A 120 -16.99 4.01 -8.64
N GLU A 121 -17.06 3.39 -7.47
CA GLU A 121 -16.63 3.96 -6.19
C GLU A 121 -15.53 3.10 -5.55
N ASN A 122 -15.46 1.80 -5.86
CA ASN A 122 -14.51 0.90 -5.23
C ASN A 122 -13.98 -0.19 -6.16
N ILE A 123 -12.67 -0.30 -6.25
CA ILE A 123 -11.96 -1.41 -6.90
C ILE A 123 -11.08 -2.09 -5.86
N ALA A 124 -11.21 -3.41 -5.73
CA ALA A 124 -10.41 -4.19 -4.80
C ALA A 124 -9.76 -5.41 -5.46
N PHE A 125 -8.49 -5.64 -5.20
CA PHE A 125 -7.74 -6.83 -5.59
C PHE A 125 -7.14 -7.46 -4.32
N HIS A 126 -7.40 -8.75 -4.10
CA HIS A 126 -7.01 -9.44 -2.87
C HIS A 126 -6.48 -10.86 -3.11
N SER A 127 -5.34 -11.21 -2.53
CA SER A 127 -4.69 -12.52 -2.69
C SER A 127 -4.48 -12.87 -4.16
N ILE A 128 -3.59 -12.11 -4.83
CA ILE A 128 -3.28 -12.28 -6.24
C ILE A 128 -1.79 -12.56 -6.41
N ALA A 129 -1.45 -13.58 -7.19
CA ALA A 129 -0.07 -13.96 -7.44
C ALA A 129 0.68 -12.89 -8.25
N SER A 130 0.11 -12.45 -9.37
CA SER A 130 0.68 -11.38 -10.19
C SER A 130 -0.43 -10.46 -10.67
N LEU A 131 -0.28 -9.15 -10.50
CA LEU A 131 -1.23 -8.14 -10.95
C LEU A 131 -0.49 -7.04 -11.70
N THR A 132 -0.89 -6.79 -12.94
CA THR A 132 -0.34 -5.73 -13.79
C THR A 132 -1.46 -4.77 -14.16
N PHE A 133 -1.24 -3.49 -13.88
CA PHE A 133 -2.04 -2.40 -14.40
C PHE A 133 -1.35 -1.79 -15.62
N HIS A 134 -1.98 -1.92 -16.78
CA HIS A 134 -1.52 -1.24 -17.99
C HIS A 134 -1.86 0.26 -17.95
N ASN A 135 -1.27 1.02 -18.87
CA ASN A 135 -1.50 2.45 -19.02
C ASN A 135 -3.00 2.79 -19.01
N SER A 136 -3.39 3.79 -18.22
CA SER A 136 -4.74 4.33 -18.11
C SER A 136 -5.82 3.29 -17.81
N SER A 137 -5.43 2.17 -17.19
CA SER A 137 -6.36 1.10 -16.82
C SER A 137 -7.40 1.55 -15.80
N VAL A 138 -7.02 2.45 -14.88
CA VAL A 138 -7.90 3.07 -13.89
C VAL A 138 -8.01 4.57 -14.13
N GLN A 139 -9.04 4.99 -14.87
CA GLN A 139 -9.41 6.40 -15.03
C GLN A 139 -10.94 6.59 -14.92
N PRO A 140 -11.51 6.47 -13.70
CA PRO A 140 -12.94 6.59 -13.49
C PRO A 140 -13.43 7.99 -13.83
N PHE A 141 -14.43 8.08 -14.69
CA PHE A 141 -15.13 9.34 -14.96
C PHE A 141 -16.14 9.62 -13.83
N ILE A 142 -15.71 10.31 -12.77
CA ILE A 142 -16.60 10.66 -11.66
C ILE A 142 -17.35 11.95 -11.99
N THR A 143 -18.61 11.79 -12.38
CA THR A 143 -19.50 12.92 -12.72
C THR A 143 -20.25 13.50 -11.51
N ILE A 144 -20.15 12.87 -10.34
CA ILE A 144 -20.96 13.21 -9.15
C ILE A 144 -20.05 13.61 -8.00
N LEU A 145 -20.20 14.86 -7.56
CA LEU A 145 -19.35 15.63 -6.64
C LEU A 145 -19.31 15.15 -5.17
N ASP A 146 -19.91 14.02 -4.81
CA ASP A 146 -20.12 13.65 -3.40
C ASP A 146 -19.60 12.25 -3.04
N LYS A 147 -18.84 11.62 -3.93
CA LYS A 147 -18.48 10.20 -3.78
C LYS A 147 -16.98 10.01 -3.64
N THR A 148 -16.60 9.22 -2.64
CA THR A 148 -15.23 8.76 -2.47
C THR A 148 -14.95 7.58 -3.39
N PHE A 149 -13.88 7.66 -4.17
CA PHE A 149 -13.33 6.53 -4.89
C PHE A 149 -12.19 5.89 -4.11
N THR A 150 -12.18 4.56 -4.03
CA THR A 150 -11.13 3.78 -3.35
C THR A 150 -10.58 2.69 -4.25
N LEU A 151 -9.24 2.63 -4.36
CA LEU A 151 -8.50 1.50 -4.91
C LEU A 151 -7.77 0.77 -3.77
N THR A 152 -8.09 -0.50 -3.58
CA THR A 152 -7.47 -1.34 -2.54
C THR A 152 -6.75 -2.53 -3.16
N LEU A 153 -5.45 -2.65 -2.89
CA LEU A 153 -4.59 -3.75 -3.33
C LEU A 153 -4.01 -4.43 -2.10
N GLU A 154 -4.33 -5.71 -1.90
CA GLU A 154 -3.96 -6.45 -0.69
C GLU A 154 -3.43 -7.85 -1.03
N ASP A 155 -2.35 -8.27 -0.38
CA ASP A 155 -1.80 -9.62 -0.53
C ASP A 155 -1.46 -9.93 -2.01
N ILE A 156 -0.68 -9.04 -2.64
CA ILE A 156 -0.26 -9.15 -4.04
C ILE A 156 1.22 -9.55 -4.09
N SER A 157 1.51 -10.75 -4.59
CA SER A 157 2.89 -11.28 -4.58
C SER A 157 3.81 -10.61 -5.61
N ALA A 158 3.28 -10.15 -6.73
CA ALA A 158 3.99 -9.35 -7.73
C ALA A 158 3.03 -8.30 -8.31
N LEU A 159 3.20 -7.05 -7.91
CA LEU A 159 2.41 -5.91 -8.37
C LEU A 159 3.25 -5.06 -9.33
N ALA A 160 2.73 -4.85 -10.52
CA ALA A 160 3.31 -3.99 -11.54
C ALA A 160 2.33 -2.87 -11.91
N PHE A 161 2.84 -1.64 -11.93
CA PHE A 161 2.17 -0.52 -12.56
C PHE A 161 3.02 -0.04 -13.73
N GLU A 162 2.43 -0.03 -14.92
CA GLU A 162 3.03 0.67 -16.05
C GLU A 162 2.91 2.21 -15.86
N GLU A 163 3.51 2.96 -16.79
CA GLU A 163 3.36 4.41 -16.84
C GLU A 163 1.88 4.79 -16.97
N GLU A 164 1.46 5.79 -16.20
CA GLU A 164 0.09 6.32 -16.21
C GLU A 164 -0.99 5.25 -15.93
N ALA A 165 -0.67 4.18 -15.22
CA ALA A 165 -1.61 3.11 -14.93
C ALA A 165 -2.89 3.57 -14.21
N VAL A 166 -2.75 4.51 -13.27
CA VAL A 166 -3.82 5.03 -12.44
C VAL A 166 -3.87 6.56 -12.56
N VAL A 167 -4.85 7.06 -13.29
CA VAL A 167 -4.93 8.48 -13.67
C VAL A 167 -6.27 9.07 -13.33
N PHE A 168 -6.27 10.19 -12.62
CA PHE A 168 -7.47 10.95 -12.29
C PHE A 168 -7.23 12.40 -12.61
N TYR A 169 -7.80 12.87 -13.71
CA TYR A 169 -7.83 14.29 -14.02
C TYR A 169 -9.03 14.91 -13.34
N SER A 170 -8.81 15.97 -12.56
CA SER A 170 -9.89 16.80 -12.11
C SER A 170 -9.56 18.27 -12.21
N ASP A 171 -10.43 18.99 -12.92
CA ASP A 171 -10.37 20.45 -13.01
C ASP A 171 -11.06 21.13 -11.81
N SER A 172 -11.72 20.37 -10.91
CA SER A 172 -12.59 20.95 -9.87
C SER A 172 -12.96 20.08 -8.67
N MET A 173 -12.43 18.85 -8.54
CA MET A 173 -12.83 17.93 -7.46
C MET A 173 -11.96 18.12 -6.22
N ASP A 174 -12.59 18.03 -5.06
CA ASP A 174 -11.89 17.90 -3.78
C ASP A 174 -11.08 16.61 -3.77
N ALA A 175 -9.74 16.69 -3.80
CA ALA A 175 -8.85 15.53 -3.72
C ALA A 175 -9.18 14.57 -2.56
N ALA A 176 -9.77 15.07 -1.48
CA ALA A 176 -10.23 14.28 -0.33
C ALA A 176 -11.07 13.04 -0.69
N MET A 177 -11.61 12.98 -1.92
CA MET A 177 -12.43 11.89 -2.43
C MET A 177 -11.65 10.70 -3.00
N TYR A 178 -10.36 10.81 -3.31
CA TYR A 178 -9.60 9.70 -3.91
C TYR A 178 -8.67 9.04 -2.89
N LYS A 179 -8.75 7.71 -2.78
CA LYS A 179 -7.96 6.94 -1.84
C LYS A 179 -7.32 5.73 -2.49
N ILE A 180 -6.02 5.56 -2.26
CA ILE A 180 -5.27 4.39 -2.72
C ILE A 180 -4.62 3.72 -1.50
N SER A 181 -4.83 2.42 -1.37
CA SER A 181 -4.24 1.59 -0.33
C SER A 181 -3.57 0.36 -0.94
N ILE A 182 -2.27 0.19 -0.68
CA ILE A 182 -1.49 -0.99 -1.06
C ILE A 182 -0.94 -1.62 0.22
N THR A 183 -1.32 -2.87 0.48
CA THR A 183 -1.02 -3.57 1.73
C THR A 183 -0.48 -4.97 1.48
N ASP A 184 0.52 -5.39 2.26
CA ASP A 184 1.05 -6.77 2.25
C ASP A 184 1.43 -7.24 0.83
N SER A 185 2.12 -6.37 0.08
CA SER A 185 2.36 -6.57 -1.35
C SER A 185 3.81 -6.33 -1.75
N THR A 186 4.27 -6.98 -2.82
CA THR A 186 5.59 -6.71 -3.42
C THR A 186 5.41 -6.00 -4.75
N ILE A 187 5.93 -4.77 -4.85
CA ILE A 187 5.94 -4.00 -6.09
C ILE A 187 7.18 -4.39 -6.88
N THR A 188 6.97 -5.04 -8.02
CA THR A 188 8.04 -5.51 -8.92
C THR A 188 8.40 -4.50 -9.98
N GLU A 189 7.44 -3.65 -10.36
CA GLU A 189 7.60 -2.57 -11.30
C GLU A 189 6.70 -1.40 -10.89
N PHE A 190 7.24 -0.18 -10.92
CA PHE A 190 6.48 1.02 -10.62
C PHE A 190 6.97 2.12 -11.57
N GLY A 191 6.34 2.16 -12.74
CA GLY A 191 6.69 3.06 -13.81
C GLY A 191 6.65 4.54 -13.40
N LYS A 192 7.25 5.37 -14.25
CA LYS A 192 7.12 6.82 -14.15
C LYS A 192 5.65 7.22 -14.24
N TYR A 193 5.22 8.15 -13.40
CA TYR A 193 3.82 8.61 -13.35
C TYR A 193 2.77 7.50 -13.24
N SER A 194 3.09 6.34 -12.66
CA SER A 194 2.13 5.24 -12.52
C SER A 194 0.86 5.63 -11.77
N ILE A 195 0.96 6.59 -10.85
CA ILE A 195 -0.19 7.17 -10.15
C ILE A 195 -0.16 8.69 -10.38
N ILE A 196 -1.15 9.23 -11.08
CA ILE A 196 -1.38 10.67 -11.24
C ILE A 196 -2.79 11.00 -10.74
N THR A 197 -2.92 11.58 -9.56
CA THR A 197 -4.26 11.86 -9.02
C THR A 197 -4.25 12.89 -7.91
N PRO A 198 -5.26 13.77 -7.85
CA PRO A 198 -5.54 14.55 -6.66
C PRO A 198 -5.99 13.60 -5.54
N LEU A 199 -5.05 13.13 -4.73
CA LEU A 199 -5.31 12.15 -3.68
C LEU A 199 -5.70 12.80 -2.36
N GLY A 200 -6.66 12.18 -1.68
CA GLY A 200 -7.01 12.48 -0.29
C GLY A 200 -6.18 11.62 0.66
N GLU A 201 -5.93 10.37 0.28
CA GLU A 201 -5.14 9.43 1.08
C GLU A 201 -4.35 8.45 0.20
N LEU A 202 -3.05 8.32 0.50
CA LEU A 202 -2.17 7.28 0.00
C LEU A 202 -1.63 6.46 1.19
N LEU A 203 -1.93 5.17 1.20
CA LEU A 203 -1.44 4.23 2.21
C LEU A 203 -0.62 3.13 1.54
N LEU A 204 0.65 3.02 1.91
CA LEU A 204 1.51 1.89 1.61
C LEU A 204 1.89 1.21 2.93
N ARG A 205 1.49 -0.04 3.15
CA ARG A 205 1.82 -0.79 4.38
C ARG A 205 2.34 -2.19 4.10
N ASN A 206 3.42 -2.59 4.76
CA ASN A 206 4.04 -3.91 4.54
C ASN A 206 4.34 -4.13 3.05
N VAL A 207 4.86 -3.09 2.39
CA VAL A 207 5.15 -3.12 0.95
C VAL A 207 6.65 -3.24 0.73
N THR A 208 7.06 -4.15 -0.15
CA THR A 208 8.45 -4.30 -0.59
C THR A 208 8.60 -3.80 -2.02
N PHE A 209 9.60 -2.95 -2.27
CA PHE A 209 9.97 -2.53 -3.62
C PHE A 209 11.14 -3.37 -4.12
N SER A 210 10.93 -4.12 -5.20
CA SER A 210 11.95 -5.00 -5.77
C SER A 210 13.03 -4.23 -6.55
N GLN A 211 12.71 -2.99 -6.93
CA GLN A 211 13.55 -2.12 -7.74
C GLN A 211 13.59 -0.72 -7.14
N THR A 212 14.59 0.05 -7.56
CA THR A 212 14.67 1.48 -7.25
C THR A 212 13.47 2.18 -7.88
N LEU A 213 12.74 3.00 -7.11
CA LEU A 213 11.68 3.83 -7.68
C LEU A 213 12.27 4.91 -8.57
N GLU A 214 11.62 5.15 -9.71
CA GLU A 214 12.02 6.22 -10.63
C GLU A 214 11.55 7.59 -10.15
N GLU A 215 11.97 8.63 -10.87
CA GLU A 215 11.45 9.98 -10.63
C GLU A 215 9.96 10.06 -10.99
N HIS A 216 9.20 10.81 -10.21
CA HIS A 216 7.77 11.05 -10.44
C HIS A 216 6.89 9.79 -10.56
N THR A 217 7.25 8.68 -9.91
CA THR A 217 6.41 7.48 -9.86
C THR A 217 4.99 7.77 -9.34
N VAL A 218 4.86 8.67 -8.37
CA VAL A 218 3.57 9.08 -7.78
C VAL A 218 3.44 10.60 -7.76
N ASP A 219 2.41 11.12 -8.43
CA ASP A 219 1.95 12.50 -8.35
C ASP A 219 0.60 12.56 -7.62
N VAL A 220 0.60 13.20 -6.45
CA VAL A 220 -0.58 13.32 -5.57
C VAL A 220 -1.38 14.61 -5.77
N GLY A 221 -0.98 15.46 -6.73
CA GLY A 221 -1.68 16.70 -7.06
C GLY A 221 -1.51 17.84 -6.04
N PHE A 222 -2.42 18.81 -6.05
CA PHE A 222 -2.24 20.12 -5.38
C PHE A 222 -3.10 20.35 -4.13
N ASP A 223 -3.97 19.42 -3.77
CA ASP A 223 -5.02 19.69 -2.76
C ASP A 223 -4.67 19.22 -1.34
N GLY A 224 -3.48 18.63 -1.14
CA GLY A 224 -3.01 18.24 0.19
C GLY A 224 -3.42 16.83 0.62
N VAL A 225 -2.64 15.84 0.19
CA VAL A 225 -2.88 14.41 0.51
C VAL A 225 -2.39 14.03 1.91
N LYS A 226 -3.02 13.00 2.50
CA LYS A 226 -2.46 12.24 3.62
C LYS A 226 -1.66 11.03 3.10
N VAL A 227 -0.35 11.03 3.30
CA VAL A 227 0.55 9.94 2.92
C VAL A 227 0.99 9.16 4.16
N THR A 228 0.74 7.85 4.16
CA THR A 228 1.20 6.92 5.20
C THR A 228 2.03 5.81 4.57
N LEU A 229 3.28 5.71 5.03
CA LEU A 229 4.29 4.76 4.60
C LEU A 229 4.70 3.93 5.83
N ASP A 230 4.20 2.70 5.96
CA ASP A 230 4.35 1.92 7.18
C ASP A 230 4.95 0.54 6.89
N ALA A 231 6.03 0.18 7.58
CA ALA A 231 6.73 -1.08 7.36
C ALA A 231 7.10 -1.31 5.87
N LEU A 232 7.62 -0.28 5.22
CA LEU A 232 8.13 -0.39 3.85
C LEU A 232 9.51 -1.02 3.82
N ASP A 233 9.77 -1.85 2.82
CA ASP A 233 11.12 -2.24 2.42
C ASP A 233 11.43 -1.58 1.07
N ALA A 234 12.12 -0.44 1.13
CA ALA A 234 12.62 0.29 -0.03
C ALA A 234 14.16 0.24 -0.06
N THR A 235 14.74 -0.92 0.26
CA THR A 235 16.19 -1.12 0.27
C THR A 235 16.81 -0.98 -1.12
N ALA A 236 16.03 -1.27 -2.17
CA ALA A 236 16.42 -1.04 -3.57
C ALA A 236 16.56 0.47 -3.90
N GLY A 237 15.94 1.37 -3.14
CA GLY A 237 16.07 2.81 -3.29
C GLY A 237 14.76 3.54 -3.60
N LEU A 238 14.53 4.67 -2.94
CA LEU A 238 13.54 5.67 -3.34
C LEU A 238 14.23 6.74 -4.19
N GLY A 239 13.90 6.79 -5.47
CA GLY A 239 14.47 7.73 -6.44
C GLY A 239 14.19 9.20 -6.15
N SER A 240 14.94 10.06 -6.83
CA SER A 240 14.75 11.52 -6.79
C SER A 240 13.31 11.86 -7.14
N GLU A 241 12.61 12.59 -6.28
CA GLU A 241 11.25 13.09 -6.60
C GLU A 241 10.27 11.98 -6.96
N TRP A 242 10.44 10.77 -6.41
CA TRP A 242 9.52 9.65 -6.67
C TRP A 242 8.07 9.98 -6.25
N LEU A 243 7.92 10.83 -5.23
CA LEU A 243 6.65 11.38 -4.76
C LEU A 243 6.64 12.89 -4.99
N VAL A 244 5.63 13.38 -5.70
CA VAL A 244 5.46 14.79 -6.08
C VAL A 244 4.08 15.28 -5.71
N GLY A 245 4.00 16.51 -5.18
CA GLY A 245 2.73 17.19 -4.93
C GLY A 245 2.57 17.70 -3.51
N ASN A 246 1.34 18.13 -3.19
CA ASN A 246 1.00 18.78 -1.94
C ASN A 246 0.56 17.78 -0.88
N VAL A 247 1.20 17.78 0.29
CA VAL A 247 0.98 16.82 1.38
C VAL A 247 0.60 17.56 2.67
N THR A 248 -0.47 17.14 3.32
CA THR A 248 -0.87 17.69 4.64
C THR A 248 -0.37 16.82 5.79
N TYR A 249 -0.15 15.54 5.54
CA TYR A 249 0.31 14.60 6.55
C TYR A 249 1.23 13.55 5.91
N LEU A 250 2.48 13.50 6.35
CA LEU A 250 3.47 12.50 5.94
C LEU A 250 3.88 11.67 7.16
N ASN A 251 3.52 10.39 7.17
CA ASN A 251 3.88 9.49 8.26
C ASN A 251 4.67 8.31 7.73
N ILE A 252 5.93 8.21 8.13
CA ILE A 252 6.83 7.12 7.75
C ILE A 252 7.21 6.36 9.01
N THR A 253 6.78 5.11 9.12
CA THR A 253 7.00 4.29 10.31
C THR A 253 7.56 2.92 9.99
N ARG A 254 8.41 2.38 10.87
CA ARG A 254 8.90 0.99 10.84
C ARG A 254 9.53 0.56 9.51
N SER A 255 10.01 1.51 8.70
CA SER A 255 10.41 1.25 7.32
C SER A 255 11.93 1.10 7.20
N ASN A 256 12.39 0.28 6.26
CA ASN A 256 13.78 0.13 5.85
C ASN A 256 13.98 0.87 4.52
N LEU A 257 14.70 1.99 4.56
CA LEU A 257 14.71 2.97 3.48
C LEU A 257 16.12 3.24 3.00
N THR A 258 16.32 3.10 1.69
CA THR A 258 17.47 3.69 1.00
C THR A 258 16.96 4.93 0.28
N LEU A 259 17.38 6.11 0.70
CA LEU A 259 16.91 7.36 0.08
C LEU A 259 17.97 7.86 -0.91
N LEU A 260 17.59 8.04 -2.17
CA LEU A 260 18.46 8.68 -3.16
C LEU A 260 18.38 10.22 -3.03
N PRO A 261 19.29 10.97 -3.69
CA PRO A 261 19.24 12.44 -3.66
C PRO A 261 17.85 12.92 -4.03
N ARG A 262 17.34 13.94 -3.34
CA ARG A 262 16.07 14.57 -3.69
C ARG A 262 14.83 13.68 -3.59
N ALA A 263 14.88 12.55 -2.86
CA ALA A 263 13.75 11.62 -2.77
C ALA A 263 12.40 12.27 -2.45
N PHE A 264 12.38 13.28 -1.57
CA PHE A 264 11.16 14.02 -1.22
C PHE A 264 11.18 15.50 -1.66
N SER A 265 12.11 15.94 -2.52
CA SER A 265 12.27 17.39 -2.81
C SER A 265 11.11 18.02 -3.57
N ALA A 266 10.29 17.21 -4.23
CA ALA A 266 9.09 17.64 -4.93
C ALA A 266 7.82 17.56 -4.05
N VAL A 267 7.96 17.24 -2.76
CA VAL A 267 6.85 17.30 -1.80
C VAL A 267 6.76 18.70 -1.21
N GLU A 268 5.59 19.32 -1.33
CA GLU A 268 5.24 20.56 -0.65
C GLU A 268 4.27 20.28 0.50
N MET A 269 4.64 20.61 1.74
CA MET A 269 3.72 20.49 2.87
C MET A 269 2.80 21.70 2.96
N THR A 270 1.50 21.46 2.90
CA THR A 270 0.49 22.51 2.81
C THR A 270 -0.28 22.76 4.12
N PRO A 271 -0.78 23.99 4.33
CA PRO A 271 -1.64 24.36 5.47
C PRO A 271 -2.93 23.51 5.59
N PRO A 272 -3.65 23.52 6.74
CA PRO A 272 -3.48 24.43 7.88
C PRO A 272 -2.46 23.96 8.93
N ASN A 273 -2.27 22.66 9.11
CA ASN A 273 -1.37 22.10 10.14
C ASN A 273 -0.60 20.90 9.57
N PRO A 274 0.34 21.14 8.64
CA PRO A 274 1.09 20.06 8.05
C PRO A 274 1.84 19.28 9.12
N THR A 275 1.88 17.96 8.97
CA THR A 275 2.48 17.06 9.96
C THR A 275 3.44 16.09 9.29
N ILE A 276 4.65 15.97 9.83
CA ILE A 276 5.65 14.98 9.45
C ILE A 276 5.98 14.11 10.66
N ILE A 277 5.83 12.80 10.52
CA ILE A 277 6.12 11.81 11.57
C ILE A 277 7.10 10.77 11.01
N LEU A 278 8.22 10.56 11.70
CA LEU A 278 9.27 9.60 11.33
C LEU A 278 9.59 8.70 12.54
N VAL A 279 9.03 7.49 12.60
CA VAL A 279 9.15 6.63 13.79
C VAL A 279 9.71 5.25 13.47
N ASP A 280 10.73 4.82 14.22
CA ASP A 280 11.31 3.47 14.15
C ASP A 280 11.78 3.07 12.73
N ASN A 281 12.25 4.02 11.93
CA ASN A 281 12.77 3.73 10.58
C ASN A 281 14.25 3.38 10.63
N GLN A 282 14.67 2.52 9.70
CA GLN A 282 16.05 2.21 9.43
C GLN A 282 16.44 2.87 8.10
N PHE A 283 17.41 3.79 8.14
CA PHE A 283 17.91 4.44 6.95
C PHE A 283 19.26 3.88 6.53
N GLY A 284 19.45 3.80 5.22
CA GLY A 284 20.75 3.68 4.60
C GLY A 284 21.14 2.28 4.15
N SER A 285 20.17 1.41 3.83
CA SER A 285 20.51 0.04 3.42
C SER A 285 21.50 0.08 2.25
N VAL A 286 22.56 -0.71 2.37
CA VAL A 286 23.66 -0.70 1.40
C VAL A 286 23.08 -1.14 0.06
N ILE A 287 23.02 -0.23 -0.91
CA ILE A 287 22.86 -0.62 -2.31
C ILE A 287 24.06 -1.51 -2.59
N SER A 288 23.83 -2.81 -2.66
CA SER A 288 24.85 -3.78 -2.97
C SER A 288 25.21 -3.64 -4.44
N GLY A 289 25.93 -2.56 -4.77
CA GLY A 289 26.87 -2.60 -5.88
C GLY A 289 27.73 -3.84 -5.63
N GLY A 290 27.81 -4.72 -6.62
CA GLY A 290 28.55 -5.98 -6.52
C GLY A 290 29.92 -5.78 -5.89
N ARG A 291 30.48 -6.86 -5.33
CA ARG A 291 31.74 -6.85 -4.55
C ARG A 291 32.92 -6.13 -5.22
N ASP A 292 32.83 -5.91 -6.54
CA ASP A 292 33.82 -5.28 -7.41
C ASP A 292 33.48 -3.83 -7.85
N THR A 293 32.40 -3.22 -7.34
CA THR A 293 32.09 -1.80 -7.59
C THR A 293 33.06 -0.90 -6.80
N PRO A 294 33.79 0.01 -7.48
CA PRO A 294 34.66 0.98 -6.81
C PRO A 294 33.90 1.75 -5.74
N SER A 295 34.56 2.08 -4.63
CA SER A 295 33.96 2.84 -3.53
C SER A 295 33.44 4.23 -3.95
N SER A 296 33.89 4.76 -5.08
CA SER A 296 33.40 6.01 -5.67
C SER A 296 31.99 5.93 -6.26
N ASP A 297 31.52 4.72 -6.58
CA ASP A 297 30.22 4.50 -7.25
C ASP A 297 29.14 4.03 -6.27
N ARG A 298 29.49 3.87 -4.99
CA ARG A 298 28.51 3.61 -3.94
C ARG A 298 27.84 4.93 -3.61
N LEU A 299 26.61 5.10 -4.09
CA LEU A 299 25.76 6.21 -3.70
C LEU A 299 25.60 6.20 -2.18
N ALA A 300 25.88 7.34 -1.54
CA ALA A 300 25.53 7.54 -0.15
C ALA A 300 24.06 7.21 0.03
N SER A 301 23.77 6.41 1.04
CA SER A 301 22.44 5.84 1.25
C SER A 301 21.44 6.85 1.84
N LEU A 302 21.96 8.02 2.24
CA LEU A 302 21.28 9.22 2.73
C LEU A 302 22.03 10.50 2.30
N PRO A 303 21.80 11.01 1.08
CA PRO A 303 22.36 12.27 0.61
C PRO A 303 21.63 13.49 1.21
N THR A 304 22.29 14.64 1.23
CA THR A 304 21.82 15.90 1.86
C THR A 304 20.39 16.30 1.52
N GLN A 305 19.99 16.05 0.28
CA GLN A 305 18.71 16.47 -0.26
C GLN A 305 17.63 15.39 -0.14
N ALA A 306 17.94 14.21 0.40
CA ALA A 306 17.02 13.08 0.48
C ALA A 306 15.72 13.42 1.24
N LEU A 307 15.86 14.12 2.36
CA LEU A 307 14.75 14.57 3.22
C LEU A 307 14.42 16.06 3.03
N SER A 308 14.80 16.65 1.90
CA SER A 308 14.37 18.01 1.60
C SER A 308 12.88 17.98 1.29
N VAL A 309 12.08 18.73 2.03
CA VAL A 309 10.64 18.91 1.78
C VAL A 309 10.39 20.42 1.77
N TYR A 310 9.60 20.92 0.81
CA TYR A 310 9.23 22.32 0.79
C TYR A 310 8.13 22.56 1.83
N LEU A 311 8.38 23.40 2.82
CA LEU A 311 7.39 23.75 3.84
C LEU A 311 6.97 25.21 3.64
N HIS A 312 5.68 25.46 3.42
CA HIS A 312 5.16 26.80 3.19
C HIS A 312 5.48 27.73 4.39
N SER A 313 5.92 28.97 4.16
CA SER A 313 6.43 29.88 5.21
C SER A 313 5.44 30.18 6.33
N ASP A 314 4.14 30.09 6.03
CA ASP A 314 3.05 30.41 6.96
C ASP A 314 2.53 29.17 7.70
N SER A 315 3.16 28.00 7.48
CA SER A 315 2.74 26.75 8.08
C SER A 315 3.50 26.44 9.37
N ASN A 316 2.78 26.32 10.49
CA ASN A 316 3.32 25.73 11.72
C ASN A 316 3.43 24.21 11.56
N THR A 317 4.37 23.76 10.73
CA THR A 317 4.57 22.33 10.49
C THR A 317 4.97 21.62 11.80
N HIS A 318 4.18 20.62 12.17
CA HIS A 318 4.49 19.70 13.26
C HIS A 318 5.45 18.63 12.76
N ILE A 319 6.62 18.52 13.38
CA ILE A 319 7.63 17.52 13.02
C ILE A 319 7.91 16.69 14.27
N SER A 320 7.78 15.37 14.13
CA SER A 320 8.09 14.40 15.19
C SER A 320 8.96 13.28 14.62
N ALA A 321 10.05 12.96 15.31
CA ALA A 321 10.90 11.85 14.96
C ALA A 321 11.34 11.10 16.22
N SER A 322 11.28 9.77 16.21
CA SER A 322 11.68 8.95 17.36
C SER A 322 12.09 7.55 16.92
N GLY A 323 13.16 7.00 17.50
CA GLY A 323 13.47 5.58 17.33
C GLY A 323 14.14 5.19 16.03
N ASN A 324 14.53 6.17 15.21
CA ASN A 324 15.16 5.92 13.93
C ASN A 324 16.60 5.38 14.11
N ARG A 325 17.12 4.70 13.08
CA ARG A 325 18.44 4.06 13.07
C ARG A 325 19.13 4.27 11.74
N LEU A 326 20.46 4.23 11.77
CA LEU A 326 21.29 4.15 10.58
C LEU A 326 21.84 2.73 10.45
N THR A 327 21.83 2.18 9.24
CA THR A 327 22.49 0.90 8.90
C THR A 327 24.02 1.02 8.89
N SER A 328 24.53 2.19 8.51
CA SER A 328 25.93 2.51 8.31
C SER A 328 26.21 3.92 8.79
N CYS A 329 27.39 4.12 9.36
CA CYS A 329 27.85 5.41 9.87
C CYS A 329 29.15 5.87 9.22
N ARG A 330 29.30 5.56 7.95
CA ARG A 330 30.42 6.12 7.17
C ARG A 330 30.18 7.61 7.01
N CYS A 331 31.25 8.38 6.93
CA CYS A 331 31.15 9.83 6.72
C CYS A 331 30.34 10.21 5.47
N GLU A 332 30.36 9.37 4.44
CA GLU A 332 29.53 9.52 3.23
C GLU A 332 28.03 9.45 3.55
N ASP A 333 27.61 8.54 4.45
CA ASP A 333 26.21 8.35 4.88
C ASP A 333 25.79 9.38 5.95
N LEU A 334 26.74 10.04 6.60
CA LEU A 334 26.49 11.07 7.63
C LEU A 334 26.61 12.50 7.09
N LYS A 335 27.14 12.68 5.87
CA LYS A 335 27.44 13.99 5.29
C LYS A 335 26.21 14.93 5.29
N TRP A 336 25.02 14.38 5.09
CA TRP A 336 23.77 15.15 5.08
C TRP A 336 23.42 15.81 6.42
N LEU A 337 23.87 15.23 7.55
CA LEU A 337 23.74 15.79 8.90
C LEU A 337 24.72 16.94 9.14
N LEU A 338 25.87 16.90 8.47
CA LEU A 338 26.95 17.88 8.61
C LEU A 338 26.75 19.11 7.72
N GLU A 339 25.98 18.95 6.64
CA GLU A 339 25.64 20.05 5.74
C GLU A 339 24.55 20.93 6.36
N GLU A 340 24.98 21.94 7.14
CA GLU A 340 24.19 23.11 7.49
C GLU A 340 24.03 24.01 6.26
N ASP A 341 22.81 24.50 5.98
CA ASP A 341 22.64 25.66 5.11
C ASP A 341 22.90 26.92 5.94
N PRO A 342 24.07 27.59 5.81
CA PRO A 342 24.53 28.63 6.74
C PRO A 342 23.66 29.89 6.72
N LYS A 343 22.70 29.98 5.79
CA LYS A 343 21.89 31.19 5.59
C LYS A 343 20.48 31.09 6.17
N ASN A 344 20.05 29.96 6.72
CA ASN A 344 18.64 29.83 7.11
C ASN A 344 18.39 28.81 8.24
N ILE A 345 18.74 29.17 9.47
CA ILE A 345 18.46 28.37 10.70
C ILE A 345 16.95 28.23 10.96
N ASN A 346 16.14 29.15 10.43
CA ASN A 346 14.68 29.05 10.45
C ASN A 346 14.12 28.21 9.28
N ASN A 347 14.98 27.62 8.45
CA ASN A 347 14.54 26.74 7.39
C ASN A 347 14.01 25.44 7.99
N ASN A 348 12.81 25.15 7.56
CA ASN A 348 12.02 23.99 7.91
C ASN A 348 12.71 22.65 7.54
N THR A 349 13.53 22.61 6.48
CA THR A 349 14.42 21.47 6.19
C THR A 349 15.43 21.22 7.31
N THR A 350 16.00 22.28 7.89
CA THR A 350 16.92 22.20 9.03
C THR A 350 16.23 21.60 10.26
N ARG A 351 14.97 21.99 10.53
CA ARG A 351 14.17 21.43 11.63
C ARG A 351 13.92 19.92 11.45
N LEU A 352 13.62 19.46 10.22
CA LEU A 352 13.43 18.03 9.94
C LEU A 352 14.72 17.24 10.15
N LYS A 353 15.84 17.73 9.62
CA LYS A 353 17.16 17.10 9.82
C LYS A 353 17.51 17.00 11.31
N GLN A 354 17.32 18.07 12.08
CA GLN A 354 17.56 18.09 13.53
C GLN A 354 16.67 17.09 14.28
N ALA A 355 15.39 16.99 13.91
CA ALA A 355 14.48 16.02 14.50
C ALA A 355 14.96 14.58 14.23
N VAL A 356 15.35 14.26 12.99
CA VAL A 356 15.89 12.94 12.65
C VAL A 356 17.19 12.68 13.41
N GLN A 357 18.14 13.62 13.43
CA GLN A 357 19.40 13.50 14.17
C GLN A 357 19.17 13.19 15.66
N ALA A 358 18.27 13.94 16.30
CA ALA A 358 17.93 13.75 17.71
C ALA A 358 17.22 12.42 17.99
N SER A 359 16.56 11.85 16.97
CA SER A 359 15.80 10.60 17.10
C SER A 359 16.64 9.33 16.93
N LEU A 360 17.89 9.45 16.47
CA LEU A 360 18.74 8.30 16.15
C LEU A 360 19.10 7.52 17.42
N GLN A 361 18.52 6.32 17.57
CA GLN A 361 18.85 5.41 18.66
C GLN A 361 20.23 4.81 18.41
N THR A 362 21.21 5.23 19.22
CA THR A 362 22.49 4.56 19.45
C THR A 362 23.35 4.29 18.20
N GLY A 363 24.29 5.20 17.98
CA GLY A 363 25.70 4.90 17.72
C GLY A 363 26.06 3.78 16.75
N CYS A 364 26.44 4.18 15.55
CA CYS A 364 27.57 3.69 14.78
C CYS A 364 28.52 2.74 15.54
N GLU A 365 28.28 1.43 15.52
CA GLU A 365 29.17 0.43 16.13
C GLU A 365 29.64 0.82 17.56
N ASP A 366 28.70 1.11 18.46
CA ASP A 366 28.93 1.49 19.87
C ASP A 366 29.57 2.87 20.09
N ARG A 367 29.81 3.67 19.05
CA ARG A 367 30.33 5.04 19.17
C ARG A 367 29.23 6.06 19.33
N ASN A 368 29.48 7.11 20.11
CA ASN A 368 28.58 8.27 20.17
C ASN A 368 28.47 8.92 18.77
N LEU A 369 27.25 9.17 18.28
CA LEU A 369 27.02 9.81 16.98
C LEU A 369 27.78 11.14 16.87
N ASN A 370 27.82 11.95 17.93
CA ASN A 370 28.56 13.23 17.92
C ASN A 370 30.06 13.01 17.69
N TYR A 371 30.64 11.97 18.26
CA TYR A 371 32.05 11.64 18.06
C TYR A 371 32.34 11.25 16.61
N VAL A 372 31.43 10.48 15.99
CA VAL A 372 31.57 10.09 14.57
C VAL A 372 31.38 11.30 13.64
N LEU A 373 30.43 12.19 13.97
CA LEU A 373 30.23 13.44 13.22
C LEU A 373 31.48 14.33 13.27
N ASP A 374 32.12 14.47 14.43
CA ASP A 374 33.37 15.22 14.58
C ASP A 374 34.51 14.60 13.73
N GLU A 375 34.70 13.27 13.77
CA GLU A 375 35.69 12.57 12.91
C GLU A 375 35.43 12.83 11.42
N CYS A 376 34.16 12.95 11.02
CA CYS A 376 33.78 13.19 9.64
C CYS A 376 33.92 14.64 9.18
N GLN A 377 33.89 15.62 10.10
CA GLN A 377 34.17 17.03 9.79
C GLN A 377 35.66 17.28 9.51
N ASP A 378 36.52 16.58 10.25
CA ASP A 378 37.99 16.74 10.15
C ASP A 378 38.62 15.90 9.03
N ALA A 379 37.86 14.99 8.41
CA ALA A 379 38.35 14.14 7.34
C ALA A 379 38.54 14.95 6.04
N PRO A 380 39.77 15.07 5.50
CA PRO A 380 39.96 15.70 4.20
C PRO A 380 39.18 14.89 3.15
N SER A 381 38.45 15.58 2.28
CA SER A 381 37.64 15.01 1.20
C SER A 381 38.41 13.93 0.43
N GLY A 382 38.21 12.66 0.77
CA GLY A 382 38.94 11.51 0.23
C GLY A 382 39.67 10.61 1.25
N ALA A 383 39.67 10.93 2.54
CA ALA A 383 40.19 10.03 3.57
C ALA A 383 39.17 8.92 3.88
N LYS A 384 39.50 7.68 3.50
CA LYS A 384 38.85 6.49 4.04
C LYS A 384 38.92 6.59 5.55
N ALA A 385 37.77 6.49 6.24
CA ALA A 385 37.76 6.24 7.68
C ALA A 385 38.68 5.06 7.94
N SER A 386 39.87 5.33 8.49
CA SER A 386 40.82 4.28 8.80
C SER A 386 40.25 3.58 10.02
N TYR A 387 39.65 2.42 9.80
CA TYR A 387 39.34 1.49 10.88
C TYR A 387 40.59 1.36 11.74
N PRO A 388 40.55 1.74 13.03
CA PRO A 388 41.59 1.28 13.93
C PRO A 388 41.45 -0.23 13.98
N MET A 389 42.35 -0.94 13.30
CA MET A 389 42.57 -2.37 13.50
C MET A 389 43.02 -2.56 14.96
N HIS A 390 42.08 -2.52 15.89
CA HIS A 390 42.30 -2.97 17.27
C HIS A 390 41.77 -4.41 17.47
N GLY A 391 41.05 -4.96 16.47
CA GLY A 391 40.56 -6.34 16.50
C GLY A 391 41.42 -7.39 15.76
N LEU A 392 42.29 -7.00 14.82
CA LEU A 392 43.07 -7.96 14.00
C LEU A 392 44.47 -8.27 14.54
N ALA A 393 45.02 -7.41 15.41
CA ALA A 393 46.31 -7.67 16.05
C ALA A 393 46.24 -8.80 17.09
N PHE A 394 45.07 -9.06 17.69
CA PHE A 394 44.88 -10.13 18.67
C PHE A 394 44.73 -11.51 18.01
N SER A 395 44.17 -11.58 16.80
CA SER A 395 43.96 -12.84 16.09
C SER A 395 45.26 -13.38 15.47
N TYR A 396 46.18 -12.50 15.06
CA TYR A 396 47.48 -12.91 14.50
C TYR A 396 48.47 -13.40 15.58
N THR A 397 48.45 -12.85 16.79
CA THR A 397 49.27 -13.36 17.92
C THR A 397 48.80 -14.73 18.40
N VAL A 398 47.48 -15.00 18.37
CA VAL A 398 46.95 -16.34 18.72
C VAL A 398 47.26 -17.37 17.63
N LEU A 399 47.23 -17.00 16.35
CA LEU A 399 47.59 -17.91 15.26
C LEU A 399 49.10 -18.22 15.22
N LEU A 400 49.96 -17.23 15.47
CA LEU A 400 51.43 -17.44 15.58
C LEU A 400 51.80 -18.25 16.84
N GLY A 401 51.06 -18.07 17.94
CA GLY A 401 51.21 -18.91 19.15
C GLY A 401 50.83 -20.37 18.92
N CYS A 402 49.78 -20.64 18.14
CA CYS A 402 49.34 -22.02 17.85
C CYS A 402 50.29 -22.75 16.89
N VAL A 403 50.88 -22.05 15.90
CA VAL A 403 51.86 -22.65 14.98
C VAL A 403 53.18 -22.96 15.69
N ALA A 404 53.59 -22.13 16.66
CA ALA A 404 54.78 -22.39 17.48
C ALA A 404 54.62 -23.63 18.39
N CYS A 405 53.43 -23.85 18.96
CA CYS A 405 53.15 -25.06 19.75
C CYS A 405 53.10 -26.34 18.89
N PHE A 406 52.59 -26.26 17.65
CA PHE A 406 52.55 -27.42 16.75
C PHE A 406 53.93 -27.84 16.25
N LEU A 407 54.84 -26.87 16.02
CA LEU A 407 56.22 -27.16 15.62
C LEU A 407 57.06 -27.73 16.76
N PHE A 408 56.78 -27.38 18.02
CA PHE A 408 57.49 -27.94 19.18
C PHE A 408 57.04 -29.37 19.54
N ALA A 409 55.79 -29.74 19.22
CA ALA A 409 55.29 -31.09 19.43
C ALA A 409 55.82 -32.09 18.39
N HIS A 410 56.22 -31.64 17.19
CA HIS A 410 56.67 -32.53 16.13
C HIS A 410 58.16 -32.92 16.21
N THR A 411 58.98 -32.14 16.93
CA THR A 411 60.43 -32.40 17.09
C THR A 411 60.76 -33.37 18.23
N HIS A 412 59.80 -33.70 19.10
CA HIS A 412 60.01 -34.63 20.23
C HIS A 412 59.53 -36.07 20.01
N ASN A 413 59.05 -36.42 18.82
CA ASN A 413 58.57 -37.78 18.48
C ASN A 413 59.54 -38.60 17.60
N ASN A 414 60.79 -38.16 17.45
CA ASN A 414 61.86 -38.92 16.80
C ASN A 414 63.13 -38.93 17.68
N ALA A 415 63.01 -39.51 18.88
CA ALA A 415 64.13 -39.96 19.70
C ALA A 415 63.77 -41.30 20.34
#